data_AF-A0AAV0IC55-F1
#
_entry.id   AF-A0AAV0IC55-F1
#
_cell.length_a   1.000
_cell.length_b   1.000
_cell.length_c   1.000
_cell.angle_alpha   90.00
_cell.angle_beta   90.00
_cell.angle_gamma   90.00
#
_symmetry.space_group_name_H-M   'P 1'
#
loop_
_entity.id
_entity.type
_entity.pdbx_description
1 polymer ?
#
loop_
_entity_poly.entity_id
_entity_poly.type
_entity_poly.pdbx_seq_one_letter_code
_entity_poly.pdbx_strand_id
1 'polypeptide(L)'
;MALLMASDVLFVRGVYRNMGVPDSLYVVVFSGLLEVLYFFKLLPFNIVMAQLCPPGCEGSLMALVASAVALSFIISGYLGIALVSIVGVTGDDFSRLPRGLLIQALCTMVPIYWASCIPDGKKLAEKKE
;
A
#
# COMPACT_ATOMS: atom_id res chain seq x y z
N MET A 1 3.51 5.58 -5.10
CA MET A 1 3.56 4.19 -4.60
C MET A 1 3.87 3.20 -5.71
N ALA A 2 3.05 3.08 -6.77
CA ALA A 2 3.34 2.17 -7.89
C ALA A 2 4.73 2.37 -8.53
N LEU A 3 5.17 3.62 -8.73
CA LEU A 3 6.52 3.93 -9.24
C LEU A 3 7.65 3.42 -8.32
N LEU A 4 7.49 3.54 -7.00
CA LEU A 4 8.48 3.06 -6.03
C LEU A 4 8.49 1.53 -5.94
N MET A 5 7.33 0.89 -6.07
CA MET A 5 7.23 -0.57 -6.19
C MET A 5 7.86 -1.08 -7.49
N ALA A 6 7.76 -0.30 -8.58
CA ALA A 6 8.42 -0.62 -9.85
C ALA A 6 9.95 -0.49 -9.74
N SER A 7 10.47 0.46 -8.95
CA SER A 7 11.91 0.49 -8.66
C SER A 7 12.37 -0.76 -7.89
N ASP A 8 11.54 -1.35 -7.03
CA ASP A 8 11.90 -2.60 -6.35
C ASP A 8 12.08 -3.77 -7.34
N VAL A 9 11.32 -3.79 -8.44
CA VAL A 9 11.53 -4.77 -9.52
C VAL A 9 12.89 -4.59 -10.18
N LEU A 10 13.31 -3.33 -10.43
CA LEU A 10 14.60 -2.99 -11.01
C LEU A 10 15.77 -3.31 -10.05
N PHE A 11 15.53 -3.15 -8.74
CA PHE A 11 16.46 -3.53 -7.68
C PHE A 11 16.70 -5.03 -7.63
N VAL A 12 15.64 -5.84 -7.62
CA VAL A 12 15.78 -7.30 -7.62
C VAL A 12 16.42 -7.83 -8.91
N ARG A 13 16.24 -7.13 -10.04
CA ARG A 13 16.95 -7.44 -11.30
C ARG A 13 18.43 -7.07 -11.30
N GLY A 14 18.94 -6.41 -10.26
CA GLY A 14 20.35 -6.02 -10.14
C GLY A 14 20.75 -4.80 -10.98
N VAL A 15 19.78 -4.03 -11.50
CA VAL A 15 20.07 -2.86 -12.35
C VAL A 15 20.82 -1.78 -11.58
N TYR A 16 20.38 -1.48 -10.35
CA TYR A 16 21.03 -0.47 -9.50
C TYR A 16 22.44 -0.86 -9.08
N ARG A 17 22.69 -2.17 -8.92
CA ARG A 17 24.03 -2.68 -8.63
C ARG A 17 24.98 -2.50 -9.81
N ASN A 18 24.48 -2.70 -11.03
CA ASN A 18 25.25 -2.42 -12.26
C ASN A 18 25.52 -0.92 -12.46
N MET A 19 24.69 -0.04 -11.88
CA MET A 19 24.92 1.41 -11.85
C MET A 19 25.86 1.87 -10.71
N GLY A 20 26.37 0.95 -9.88
CA GLY A 20 27.31 1.25 -8.80
C GLY A 20 26.66 1.79 -7.52
N VAL A 21 25.34 1.69 -7.35
CA VAL A 21 24.66 2.14 -6.14
C VAL A 21 24.76 1.04 -5.07
N PRO A 22 25.18 1.37 -3.83
CA PRO A 22 25.23 0.40 -2.75
C PRO A 22 23.81 -0.02 -2.32
N ASP A 23 23.61 -1.33 -2.16
CA ASP A 23 22.31 -1.94 -1.85
C ASP A 23 21.67 -1.34 -0.57
N SER A 24 22.49 -1.06 0.45
CA SER A 24 22.03 -0.46 1.71
C SER A 24 21.44 0.94 1.54
N LEU A 25 22.02 1.77 0.66
CA LEU A 25 21.52 3.12 0.42
C LEU A 25 20.17 3.07 -0.29
N TYR A 26 20.01 2.16 -1.25
CA TYR A 26 18.74 1.94 -1.93
C TYR A 26 17.65 1.55 -0.94
N VAL A 27 17.91 0.55 -0.08
CA VAL A 27 16.92 0.06 0.89
C VAL A 27 16.50 1.15 1.87
N VAL A 28 17.44 1.89 2.45
CA VAL A 28 17.13 2.95 3.42
C VAL A 28 16.28 4.05 2.79
N VAL A 29 16.61 4.47 1.56
CA VAL A 29 15.90 5.57 0.90
C VAL A 29 14.56 5.10 0.35
N PHE A 30 14.53 4.08 -0.51
CA PHE A 30 13.31 3.68 -1.23
C PHE A 30 12.35 2.89 -0.36
N SER A 31 12.82 1.89 0.39
CA SER A 31 11.95 1.12 1.29
C SER A 31 11.46 1.98 2.46
N GLY A 32 12.35 2.82 3.03
CA GLY A 32 11.95 3.79 4.05
C GLY A 32 10.93 4.81 3.54
N LEU A 33 11.11 5.35 2.32
CA LEU A 33 10.15 6.27 1.72
C LEU A 33 8.79 5.60 1.46
N LEU A 34 8.78 4.34 1.02
CA LEU A 34 7.54 3.57 0.84
C LEU A 34 6.75 3.44 2.15
N GLU A 35 7.43 3.16 3.26
CA GLU A 35 6.81 3.05 4.58
C GLU A 35 6.28 4.41 5.07
N VAL A 36 7.05 5.48 4.91
CA VAL A 36 6.59 6.84 5.25
C VAL A 36 5.36 7.23 4.43
N LEU A 37 5.36 6.93 3.13
CA LEU A 37 4.20 7.19 2.26
C LEU A 37 2.97 6.40 2.67
N TYR A 38 3.14 5.18 3.19
CA TYR A 38 2.03 4.39 3.74
C TYR A 38 1.37 5.12 4.91
N PHE A 39 2.15 5.54 5.91
CA PHE A 39 1.64 6.33 7.04
C PHE A 39 1.00 7.63 6.58
N PHE A 40 1.63 8.33 5.62
CA PHE A 40 1.11 9.58 5.08
C PHE A 40 -0.26 9.42 4.40
N LYS A 41 -0.57 8.24 3.84
CA LYS A 41 -1.90 7.96 3.26
C LYS A 41 -2.94 7.58 4.30
N LEU A 42 -2.55 6.84 5.34
CA LEU A 42 -3.46 6.45 6.42
C LEU A 42 -3.89 7.64 7.29
N LEU A 43 -3.00 8.60 7.50
CA LEU A 43 -3.24 9.75 8.36
C LEU A 43 -4.49 10.57 7.93
N PRO A 44 -4.60 11.12 6.71
CA PRO A 44 -5.76 11.90 6.30
C PRO A 44 -7.04 11.05 6.27
N PHE A 45 -6.94 9.76 5.94
CA PHE A 45 -8.07 8.85 5.99
C PHE A 45 -8.64 8.72 7.40
N ASN A 46 -7.79 8.48 8.41
CA ASN A 46 -8.21 8.41 9.80
C ASN A 46 -8.79 9.74 10.31
N ILE A 47 -8.23 10.87 9.88
CA ILE A 47 -8.76 12.19 10.24
C ILE A 47 -10.17 12.39 9.66
N VAL A 48 -10.39 12.07 8.38
CA VAL A 48 -11.71 12.19 7.75
C VAL A 48 -12.73 11.25 8.42
N MET A 49 -12.33 10.03 8.74
CA MET A 49 -13.19 9.09 9.46
C MET A 49 -13.57 9.62 10.85
N ALA A 50 -12.62 10.24 11.58
CA ALA A 50 -12.90 10.87 12.85
C ALA A 50 -13.89 12.05 12.72
N GLN A 51 -13.76 12.87 11.68
CA GLN A 51 -14.70 14.00 11.43
C GLN A 51 -16.11 13.54 11.04
N LEU A 52 -16.25 12.37 10.42
CA LEU A 52 -17.54 11.79 10.04
C LEU A 52 -18.26 11.08 11.20
N CYS A 53 -17.59 10.86 12.33
CA CYS A 53 -18.18 10.15 13.45
C CYS A 53 -19.27 11.02 14.13
N PRO A 54 -20.49 10.49 14.34
CA PRO A 54 -21.51 11.19 15.09
C PRO A 54 -21.15 11.28 16.58
N PRO A 55 -21.59 12.34 17.27
CA PRO A 55 -21.33 12.52 18.69
C PRO A 55 -21.93 11.36 19.49
N GLY A 56 -21.14 10.76 20.38
CA GLY A 56 -21.54 9.64 21.24
C GLY A 56 -21.21 8.24 20.71
N CYS A 57 -20.75 8.07 19.47
CA CYS A 57 -20.34 6.77 18.91
C CYS A 57 -18.90 6.72 18.36
N GLU A 58 -18.11 7.79 18.56
CA GLU A 58 -16.76 7.94 18.00
C GLU A 58 -15.84 6.76 18.33
N GLY A 59 -15.85 6.30 19.58
CA GLY A 59 -15.01 5.18 20.02
C GLY A 59 -15.32 3.85 19.31
N SER A 60 -16.60 3.56 19.05
CA SER A 60 -17.02 2.32 18.40
C SER A 60 -16.68 2.31 16.91
N LEU A 61 -16.89 3.45 16.22
CA LEU A 61 -16.57 3.58 14.80
C LEU A 61 -15.05 3.55 14.56
N MET A 62 -14.26 4.24 15.38
CA MET A 62 -12.80 4.20 15.26
C MET A 62 -12.24 2.82 15.62
N ALA A 63 -12.84 2.10 16.58
CA ALA A 63 -12.49 0.70 16.86
C ALA A 63 -12.82 -0.22 15.67
N LEU A 64 -13.94 0.01 14.99
CA LEU A 64 -14.30 -0.74 13.77
C LEU A 64 -13.29 -0.47 12.65
N VAL A 65 -12.90 0.78 12.41
CA VAL A 65 -11.88 1.14 11.42
C VAL A 65 -10.53 0.50 11.77
N ALA A 66 -10.10 0.59 13.03
CA ALA A 66 -8.83 0.02 13.48
C ALA A 66 -8.80 -1.51 13.31
N SER A 67 -9.88 -2.21 13.69
CA SER A 67 -10.00 -3.66 13.52
C SER A 67 -10.07 -4.07 12.05
N ALA A 68 -10.75 -3.31 11.19
CA ALA A 68 -10.76 -3.53 9.74
C ALA A 68 -9.37 -3.37 9.12
N VAL A 69 -8.59 -2.37 9.55
CA VAL A 69 -7.19 -2.18 9.10
C VAL A 69 -6.31 -3.35 9.56
N ALA A 70 -6.43 -3.79 10.81
CA ALA A 70 -5.69 -4.94 11.34
C ALA A 70 -6.04 -6.24 10.58
N LEU A 71 -7.33 -6.47 10.30
CA LEU A 71 -7.78 -7.60 9.50
C LEU A 71 -7.21 -7.54 8.08
N SER A 72 -7.19 -6.34 7.48
CA SER A 72 -6.61 -6.13 6.14
C SER A 72 -5.13 -6.49 6.09
N PHE A 73 -4.35 -6.17 7.12
CA PHE A 73 -2.96 -6.59 7.23
C PHE A 73 -2.79 -8.11 7.26
N ILE A 74 -3.62 -8.80 8.05
CA ILE A 74 -3.59 -10.26 8.14
C ILE A 74 -3.89 -10.87 6.76
N ILE A 75 -4.98 -10.44 6.12
CA ILE A 75 -5.38 -10.91 4.79
C ILE A 75 -4.27 -10.63 3.77
N SER A 76 -3.69 -9.43 3.79
CA SER A 76 -2.58 -9.06 2.89
C SER A 76 -1.37 -9.96 3.10
N GLY A 77 -1.04 -10.33 4.34
CA GLY A 77 0.06 -11.24 4.65
C GLY A 77 -0.15 -12.63 4.04
N TYR A 78 -1.32 -13.23 4.29
CA TYR A 78 -1.66 -14.54 3.72
C TYR A 78 -1.75 -14.52 2.19
N LEU A 79 -2.33 -13.47 1.61
CA LEU A 79 -2.43 -13.32 0.16
C LEU A 79 -1.05 -13.15 -0.48
N GLY A 80 -0.13 -12.44 0.19
CA GLY A 80 1.27 -12.34 -0.24
C GLY A 80 1.96 -13.70 -0.29
N ILE A 81 1.80 -14.52 0.75
CA ILE A 81 2.35 -15.89 0.80
C ILE A 81 1.75 -16.75 -0.32
N ALA A 82 0.42 -16.68 -0.50
CA ALA A 82 -0.26 -17.40 -1.58
C ALA A 82 0.27 -16.98 -2.96
N LEU A 83 0.48 -15.68 -3.19
CA LEU A 83 1.03 -15.15 -4.44
C LEU A 83 2.44 -15.68 -4.71
N VAL A 84 3.31 -15.64 -3.70
CA VAL A 84 4.69 -16.15 -3.79
C VAL A 84 4.72 -17.65 -4.10
N SER A 85 3.82 -18.42 -3.49
CA SER A 85 3.65 -19.85 -3.75
C SER A 85 3.18 -20.14 -5.20
N ILE A 86 2.19 -19.39 -5.71
CA ILE A 86 1.69 -19.53 -7.09
C ILE A 86 2.77 -19.18 -8.13
N VAL A 87 3.58 -18.15 -7.87
CA VAL A 87 4.69 -17.76 -8.75
C VAL A 87 5.81 -18.84 -8.74
N GLY A 88 5.83 -19.71 -7.73
CA GLY A 88 6.81 -20.78 -7.58
C GLY A 88 8.16 -20.24 -7.14
N VAL A 89 8.18 -19.27 -6.22
CA VAL A 89 9.40 -18.83 -5.56
C VAL A 89 9.69 -19.80 -4.42
N THR A 90 10.91 -20.35 -4.39
CA THR A 90 11.38 -21.27 -3.35
C THR A 90 12.51 -20.59 -2.58
N GLY A 91 12.80 -21.04 -1.35
CA GLY A 91 13.86 -20.46 -0.51
C GLY A 91 15.25 -20.45 -1.17
N ASP A 92 15.51 -21.39 -2.09
CA ASP A 92 16.74 -21.46 -2.89
C ASP A 92 16.69 -20.67 -4.20
N ASP A 93 15.50 -20.39 -4.73
CA ASP A 93 15.31 -19.85 -6.09
C ASP A 93 14.42 -18.60 -6.11
N PHE A 94 15.05 -17.44 -6.10
CA PHE A 94 14.39 -16.12 -6.20
C PHE A 94 14.24 -15.59 -7.62
N SER A 95 14.60 -16.38 -8.64
CA SER A 95 14.59 -15.96 -10.05
C SER A 95 13.22 -15.45 -10.54
N ARG A 96 12.12 -15.90 -9.92
CA ARG A 96 10.76 -15.49 -10.28
C ARG A 96 10.19 -14.37 -9.39
N LEU A 97 10.90 -13.96 -8.34
CA LEU A 97 10.46 -12.88 -7.44
C LEU A 97 10.15 -11.55 -8.17
N PRO A 98 10.90 -11.11 -9.21
CA PRO A 98 10.55 -9.92 -9.98
C PRO A 98 9.17 -10.00 -10.64
N ARG A 99 8.70 -11.20 -11.01
CA ARG A 99 7.36 -11.39 -11.59
C ARG A 99 6.28 -11.18 -10.54
N GLY A 100 6.50 -11.67 -9.31
CA GLY A 100 5.61 -11.42 -8.18
C GLY A 100 5.50 -9.93 -7.84
N LEU A 101 6.64 -9.22 -7.80
CA LEU A 101 6.67 -7.77 -7.56
C LEU A 101 5.97 -6.97 -8.66
N LEU A 102 6.07 -7.39 -9.92
CA LEU A 102 5.30 -6.78 -11.02
C LEU A 102 3.79 -6.94 -10.82
N ILE A 103 3.34 -8.13 -10.43
CA ILE A 103 1.92 -8.38 -10.13
C ILE A 103 1.48 -7.49 -8.96
N GLN A 104 2.28 -7.41 -7.89
CA GLN A 104 2.01 -6.51 -6.76
C GLN A 104 1.89 -5.05 -7.22
N ALA A 105 2.82 -4.56 -8.05
CA ALA A 105 2.77 -3.19 -8.58
C ALA A 105 1.47 -2.94 -9.38
N LEU A 106 1.03 -3.90 -10.20
CA LEU A 106 -0.24 -3.82 -10.92
C LEU A 106 -1.44 -3.81 -9.96
N CYS A 107 -1.44 -4.65 -8.93
CA CYS A 107 -2.49 -4.68 -7.90
C CYS A 107 -2.62 -3.33 -7.17
N THR A 108 -1.52 -2.59 -6.93
CA THR A 108 -1.60 -1.26 -6.32
C THR A 108 -2.30 -0.21 -7.17
N MET A 109 -2.50 -0.46 -8.47
CA MET A 109 -3.28 0.42 -9.34
C MET A 109 -4.79 0.17 -9.26
N VAL A 110 -5.22 -1.01 -8.77
CA VAL A 110 -6.64 -1.37 -8.65
C VAL A 110 -7.42 -0.40 -7.76
N PRO A 111 -6.93 0.01 -6.57
CA PRO A 111 -7.62 1.02 -5.75
C PRO A 111 -7.72 2.38 -6.43
N ILE A 112 -6.74 2.75 -7.27
CA ILE A 112 -6.75 4.03 -8.00
C ILE A 112 -7.84 4.00 -9.08
N TYR A 113 -7.95 2.87 -9.80
CA TYR A 113 -9.01 2.67 -10.78
C TYR A 113 -10.39 2.70 -10.11
N TRP A 114 -10.55 2.00 -8.97
CA TRP A 114 -11.81 1.99 -8.23
C TRP A 114 -12.16 3.35 -7.63
N ALA A 115 -11.16 4.11 -7.16
CA ALA A 115 -11.37 5.48 -6.68
C ALA A 115 -11.93 6.39 -7.80
N SER A 116 -11.51 6.19 -9.04
CA SER A 116 -12.08 6.93 -10.19
C SER A 116 -13.52 6.53 -10.53
N CYS A 117 -14.00 5.38 -10.05
CA CYS A 117 -15.38 4.94 -10.19
C CYS A 117 -16.29 5.48 -9.07
N ILE A 118 -15.75 6.17 -8.06
CA ILE A 118 -16.54 6.85 -7.05
C ILE A 118 -17.10 8.11 -7.70
N PRO A 119 -18.42 8.22 -7.93
CA PRO A 119 -18.99 9.45 -8.45
C PRO A 119 -18.67 10.58 -7.48
N ASP A 120 -18.19 11.72 -8.00
CA ASP A 120 -18.04 12.95 -7.24
C ASP A 120 -19.39 13.31 -6.63
N GLY A 121 -19.58 12.90 -5.38
CA GLY A 121 -20.69 13.32 -4.56
C GLY A 121 -20.57 14.82 -4.38
N LYS A 122 -21.34 15.57 -5.17
CA LYS A 122 -21.48 17.01 -5.04
C LYS A 122 -21.69 17.41 -3.57
N LYS A 123 -20.76 18.23 -3.08
CA LYS A 123 -20.88 19.26 -2.04
C LYS A 123 -21.34 18.82 -0.64
N LEU A 124 -20.36 18.59 0.24
CA LEU A 124 -20.51 18.85 1.68
C LEU A 124 -19.93 20.25 2.02
N ALA A 125 -20.52 21.31 1.47
CA ALA A 125 -20.23 22.69 1.87
C ALA A 125 -21.37 23.62 1.40
N GLU A 126 -22.42 23.75 2.21
CA GLU A 126 -23.00 25.04 2.61
C GLU A 126 -24.05 24.79 3.70
N LYS A 127 -23.59 24.77 4.94
CA LYS A 127 -24.40 25.18 6.09
C LYS A 127 -23.52 26.02 7.00
N LYS A 128 -23.38 27.30 6.67
CA LYS A 128 -23.14 28.38 7.64
C LYS A 128 -23.86 29.63 7.14
N GLU A 129 -24.81 30.03 7.98
CA GLU A 129 -25.61 31.28 8.02
C GLU A 129 -26.62 31.54 6.90
#